data_AF-A0A506U9D5-F1
#
_entry.id   AF-A0A506U9D5-F1
#
_cell.length_a   1.000
_cell.length_b   1.000
_cell.length_c   1.000
_cell.angle_alpha   90.00
_cell.angle_beta   90.00
_cell.angle_gamma   90.00
#
_symmetry.space_group_name_H-M   'P 1'
#
loop_
_entity.id
_entity.type
_entity.pdbx_description
1 polymer ?
#
loop_
_entity_poly.entity_id
_entity_poly.type
_entity_poly.pdbx_seq_one_letter_code
_entity_poly.pdbx_strand_id
1 'polypeptide(L)'
;MTTELVAKSSTLVAEITALEDRLTPATPEQAGEIVGSLIDLGFIAPSSIKPGLELKAYRIALNAAPLEALKHVANGLMQGQFPEFRSFLPRPAELAVLVADAAKADRWARAKAKRDLEAAQERESLQLELTEAEKERRKEMAAKARKLIAQITAGRSLEEPAHAR
;
A
#
# COMPACT_ATOMS: atom_id res chain seq x y z
N MET A 1 9.93 1.09 -22.44
CA MET A 1 9.47 1.83 -21.23
C MET A 1 8.38 1.10 -20.43
N THR A 2 7.71 0.07 -20.98
CA THR A 2 6.71 -0.72 -20.24
C THR A 2 7.29 -1.59 -19.12
N THR A 3 8.50 -2.13 -19.30
CA THR A 3 9.17 -3.00 -18.31
C THR A 3 9.52 -2.29 -17.00
N GLU A 4 9.87 -1.01 -17.03
CA GLU A 4 10.20 -0.25 -15.82
C GLU A 4 8.95 0.08 -14.98
N LEU A 5 7.82 0.33 -15.64
CA LEU A 5 6.55 0.62 -14.96
C LEU A 5 6.02 -0.63 -14.27
N VAL A 6 6.05 -1.78 -14.97
CA VAL A 6 5.67 -3.08 -14.41
C VAL A 6 6.57 -3.46 -13.22
N ALA A 7 7.89 -3.23 -13.33
CA ALA A 7 8.82 -3.49 -12.23
C ALA A 7 8.56 -2.59 -11.00
N LYS A 8 8.24 -1.31 -11.21
CA LYS A 8 7.86 -0.39 -10.12
C LYS A 8 6.57 -0.81 -9.45
N SER A 9 5.53 -1.15 -10.21
CA SER A 9 4.25 -1.63 -9.66
C SER A 9 4.44 -2.94 -8.88
N SER A 10 5.23 -3.88 -9.38
CA SER A 10 5.54 -5.13 -8.68
C SER A 10 6.30 -4.89 -7.36
N THR A 11 7.20 -3.91 -7.34
CA THR A 11 7.94 -3.54 -6.12
C THR A 11 7.02 -2.92 -5.08
N LEU A 12 6.12 -2.01 -5.50
CA LEU A 12 5.14 -1.38 -4.62
C LEU A 12 4.16 -2.40 -4.02
N VAL A 13 3.73 -3.40 -4.79
CA VAL A 13 2.89 -4.49 -4.27
C VAL A 13 3.63 -5.26 -3.17
N ALA A 14 4.88 -5.63 -3.38
CA ALA A 14 5.68 -6.33 -2.37
C ALA A 14 5.87 -5.47 -1.10
N GLU A 15 6.09 -4.17 -1.26
CA GLU A 15 6.19 -3.22 -0.13
C GLU A 15 4.87 -3.12 0.65
N ILE A 16 3.73 -3.03 -0.04
CA ILE A 16 2.41 -3.01 0.59
C ILE A 16 2.18 -4.29 1.39
N THR A 17 2.48 -5.47 0.81
CA THR A 17 2.33 -6.75 1.50
C THR A 17 3.18 -6.81 2.77
N ALA A 18 4.46 -6.41 2.68
CA ALA A 18 5.33 -6.38 3.86
C ALA A 18 4.83 -5.41 4.96
N LEU A 19 4.25 -4.27 4.57
CA LEU A 19 3.65 -3.32 5.51
C LEU A 19 2.33 -3.85 6.10
N GLU A 20 1.55 -4.61 5.32
CA GLU A 20 0.35 -5.28 5.81
C GLU A 20 0.68 -6.35 6.84
N ASP A 21 1.74 -7.13 6.61
CA ASP A 21 2.22 -8.14 7.56
C ASP A 21 2.59 -7.49 8.90
N ARG A 22 3.30 -6.34 8.88
CA ARG A 22 3.64 -5.57 10.09
C ARG A 22 2.41 -4.98 10.80
N LEU A 23 1.38 -4.65 10.04
CA LEU A 23 0.13 -4.09 10.54
C LEU A 23 -0.90 -5.17 10.91
N THR A 24 -0.53 -6.45 10.87
CA THR A 24 -1.41 -7.55 11.27
C THR A 24 -1.92 -7.34 12.69
N PRO A 25 -3.24 -7.37 12.91
CA PRO A 25 -3.80 -7.18 14.24
C PRO A 25 -3.43 -8.35 15.15
N ALA A 26 -3.05 -8.04 16.39
CA ALA A 26 -2.88 -9.04 17.44
C ALA A 26 -4.22 -9.65 17.82
N THR A 27 -4.23 -10.96 18.10
CA THR A 27 -5.38 -11.57 18.77
C THR A 27 -5.46 -11.12 20.24
N PRO A 28 -6.64 -11.18 20.89
CA PRO A 28 -6.76 -10.90 22.31
C PRO A 28 -5.80 -11.75 23.16
N GLU A 29 -5.57 -13.00 22.79
CA GLU A 29 -4.67 -13.91 23.49
C GLU A 29 -3.23 -13.43 23.40
N GLN A 30 -2.74 -13.09 22.20
CA GLN A 30 -1.39 -12.56 21.98
C GLN A 30 -1.16 -11.25 22.74
N ALA A 31 -2.16 -10.35 22.74
CA ALA A 31 -2.09 -9.12 23.51
C ALA A 31 -2.01 -9.40 25.02
N GLY A 32 -2.79 -10.37 25.50
CA GLY A 32 -2.75 -10.81 26.88
C GLY A 32 -1.42 -11.46 27.28
N GLU A 33 -0.81 -12.26 26.41
CA GLU A 33 0.48 -12.91 26.64
C GLU A 33 1.61 -11.89 26.76
N ILE A 34 1.64 -10.88 25.87
CA ILE A 34 2.65 -9.81 25.92
C ILE A 34 2.52 -9.01 27.22
N VAL A 35 1.30 -8.62 27.58
CA VAL A 35 1.08 -7.87 28.83
C VAL A 35 1.35 -8.74 30.07
N GLY A 36 0.95 -10.01 30.04
CA GLY A 36 1.25 -10.98 31.11
C GLY A 36 2.74 -11.12 31.32
N SER A 37 3.52 -11.22 30.23
CA SER A 37 4.99 -11.28 30.31
C SER A 37 5.59 -10.04 30.97
N LEU A 38 5.04 -8.84 30.72
CA LEU A 38 5.50 -7.62 31.41
C LEU A 38 5.20 -7.68 32.91
N ILE A 39 4.02 -8.19 33.30
CA ILE A 39 3.67 -8.37 34.72
C ILE A 39 4.61 -9.38 35.38
N ASP A 40 4.88 -10.50 34.71
CA ASP A 40 5.79 -11.55 35.20
C ASP A 40 7.24 -11.03 35.35
N LEU A 41 7.63 -10.05 34.53
CA LEU A 41 8.91 -9.33 34.62
C LEU A 41 8.94 -8.24 35.72
N GLY A 42 7.86 -8.10 36.50
CA GLY A 42 7.79 -7.22 37.66
C GLY A 42 7.14 -5.86 37.40
N PHE A 43 6.51 -5.65 36.23
CA PHE A 43 5.71 -4.45 36.04
C PHE A 43 4.43 -4.51 36.87
N ILE A 44 4.15 -3.42 37.59
CA ILE A 44 2.97 -3.31 38.43
C ILE A 44 1.80 -2.73 37.60
N ALA A 45 0.65 -3.39 37.64
CA ALA A 45 -0.55 -2.86 37.01
C ALA A 45 -1.04 -1.58 37.71
N PRO A 46 -1.62 -0.61 36.98
CA PRO A 46 -2.15 0.61 37.56
C PRO A 46 -3.23 0.33 38.62
N SER A 47 -3.22 1.09 39.72
CA SER A 47 -4.22 1.00 40.79
C SER A 47 -5.65 1.31 40.33
N SER A 48 -5.83 1.95 39.18
CA SER A 48 -7.13 2.20 38.56
C SER A 48 -7.79 0.93 38.01
N ILE A 49 -7.07 -0.19 37.90
CA ILE A 49 -7.61 -1.47 37.45
C ILE A 49 -7.89 -2.34 38.67
N LYS A 50 -9.05 -3.03 38.67
CA LYS A 50 -9.39 -3.97 39.72
C LYS A 50 -8.42 -5.17 39.71
N PRO A 51 -7.91 -5.59 40.88
CA PRO A 51 -7.07 -6.78 40.98
C PRO A 51 -7.74 -8.01 40.36
N GLY A 52 -7.00 -8.79 39.57
CA GLY A 52 -7.46 -9.99 38.86
C GLY A 52 -8.22 -9.73 37.55
N LEU A 53 -8.42 -8.46 37.16
CA LEU A 53 -9.04 -8.08 35.88
C LEU A 53 -8.08 -7.36 34.92
N GLU A 54 -6.80 -7.31 35.24
CA GLU A 54 -5.75 -6.61 34.51
C GLU A 54 -5.67 -7.10 33.07
N LEU A 55 -5.40 -8.39 32.88
CA LEU A 55 -5.27 -8.98 31.56
C LEU A 55 -6.55 -8.77 30.73
N LYS A 56 -7.73 -8.93 31.34
CA LYS A 56 -9.00 -8.71 30.65
C LYS A 56 -9.12 -7.26 30.15
N ALA A 57 -8.75 -6.27 30.97
CA ALA A 57 -8.80 -4.87 30.59
C ALA A 57 -7.85 -4.56 29.42
N TYR A 58 -6.62 -5.08 29.47
CA TYR A 58 -5.65 -4.90 28.38
C TYR A 58 -6.06 -5.60 27.09
N ARG A 59 -6.60 -6.83 27.16
CA ARG A 59 -7.11 -7.55 25.99
C ARG A 59 -8.19 -6.76 25.24
N ILE A 60 -9.08 -6.12 25.98
CA ILE A 60 -10.15 -5.29 25.39
C ILE A 60 -9.54 -4.03 24.76
N ALA A 61 -8.66 -3.33 25.48
CA ALA A 61 -8.08 -2.07 25.01
C ALA A 61 -7.14 -2.25 23.80
N LEU A 62 -6.45 -3.39 23.72
CA LEU A 62 -5.50 -3.71 22.65
C LEU A 62 -6.12 -4.55 21.52
N ASN A 63 -7.44 -4.73 21.53
CA ASN A 63 -8.11 -5.46 20.47
C ASN A 63 -7.85 -4.80 19.10
N ALA A 64 -7.44 -5.61 18.13
CA ALA A 64 -7.03 -5.17 16.79
C ALA A 64 -5.83 -4.19 16.74
N ALA A 65 -5.07 -4.05 17.83
CA ALA A 65 -3.81 -3.32 17.80
C ALA A 65 -2.77 -4.09 16.96
N PRO A 66 -1.91 -3.43 16.16
CA PRO A 66 -0.89 -4.12 15.37
C PRO A 66 0.10 -4.88 16.25
N LEU A 67 0.29 -6.17 15.98
CA LEU A 67 1.08 -7.07 16.83
C LEU A 67 2.55 -6.64 16.92
N GLU A 68 3.17 -6.28 15.79
CA GLU A 68 4.57 -5.86 15.77
C GLU A 68 4.77 -4.52 16.51
N ALA A 69 3.84 -3.59 16.39
CA ALA A 69 3.86 -2.35 17.16
C ALA A 69 3.70 -2.61 18.67
N LEU A 70 2.82 -3.55 19.04
CA LEU A 70 2.65 -3.95 20.44
C LEU A 70 3.93 -4.56 21.03
N LYS A 71 4.58 -5.47 20.29
CA LYS A 71 5.90 -6.03 20.67
C LYS A 71 6.96 -4.94 20.80
N HIS A 72 6.98 -3.99 19.87
CA HIS A 72 7.92 -2.88 19.88
C HIS A 72 7.75 -2.02 21.13
N VAL A 73 6.51 -1.63 21.47
CA VAL A 73 6.22 -0.85 22.68
C VAL A 73 6.55 -1.64 23.95
N ALA A 74 6.21 -2.94 24.00
CA ALA A 74 6.56 -3.79 25.13
C ALA A 74 8.09 -3.87 25.35
N ASN A 75 8.86 -4.03 24.27
CA ASN A 75 10.32 -3.96 24.32
C ASN A 75 10.82 -2.59 24.79
N GLY A 76 10.22 -1.51 24.30
CA GLY A 76 10.55 -0.15 24.74
C GLY A 76 10.29 0.08 26.23
N LEU A 77 9.19 -0.47 26.78
CA LEU A 77 8.91 -0.45 28.21
C LEU A 77 10.01 -1.16 29.01
N MET A 78 10.39 -2.39 28.59
CA MET A 78 11.47 -3.15 29.24
C MET A 78 12.82 -2.43 29.19
N GLN A 79 13.09 -1.70 28.11
CA GLN A 79 14.32 -0.91 27.93
C GLN A 79 14.27 0.46 28.61
N GLY A 80 13.15 0.83 29.23
CA GLY A 80 12.99 2.13 29.89
C GLY A 80 12.90 3.32 28.92
N GLN A 81 12.50 3.08 27.66
CA GLN A 81 12.30 4.13 26.65
C GLN A 81 11.15 5.09 27.00
N PHE A 82 10.28 4.69 27.93
CA PHE A 82 9.17 5.49 28.44
C PHE A 82 9.38 5.80 29.94
N PRO A 83 10.05 6.92 30.29
CA PRO A 83 10.41 7.24 31.67
C PRO A 83 9.22 7.34 32.62
N GLU A 84 8.06 7.75 32.13
CA GLU A 84 6.80 7.87 32.88
C GLU A 84 6.21 6.51 33.32
N PHE A 85 6.61 5.42 32.67
CA PHE A 85 6.11 4.06 32.94
C PHE A 85 7.19 3.15 33.55
N ARG A 86 8.16 3.74 34.27
CA ARG A 86 9.21 2.97 34.95
C ARG A 86 8.59 2.06 36.03
N SER A 87 8.65 0.75 35.80
CA SER A 87 8.15 -0.30 36.71
C SER A 87 6.62 -0.39 36.83
N PHE A 88 5.87 0.48 36.16
CA PHE A 88 4.42 0.44 36.13
C PHE A 88 3.94 0.25 34.69
N LEU A 89 2.93 -0.59 34.49
CA LEU A 89 2.29 -0.65 33.19
C LEU A 89 1.54 0.66 32.91
N PRO A 90 1.54 1.18 31.67
CA PRO A 90 0.63 2.24 31.27
C PRO A 90 -0.82 1.80 31.46
N ARG A 91 -1.75 2.73 31.66
CA ARG A 91 -3.19 2.38 31.66
C ARG A 91 -3.56 1.73 30.31
N PRO A 92 -4.58 0.85 30.26
CA PRO A 92 -4.92 0.15 29.02
C PRO A 92 -5.15 1.09 27.83
N ALA A 93 -5.80 2.24 28.07
CA ALA A 93 -5.99 3.27 27.05
C ALA A 93 -4.68 3.97 26.64
N GLU A 94 -3.77 4.23 27.58
CA GLU A 94 -2.46 4.83 27.30
C GLU A 94 -1.59 3.88 26.49
N LEU A 95 -1.56 2.59 26.87
CA LEU A 95 -0.84 1.57 26.12
C LEU A 95 -1.39 1.45 24.69
N ALA A 96 -2.71 1.48 24.51
CA ALA A 96 -3.31 1.47 23.19
C ALA A 96 -2.89 2.69 22.34
N VAL A 97 -2.77 3.87 22.95
CA VAL A 97 -2.26 5.08 22.27
C VAL A 97 -0.79 4.91 21.88
N LEU A 98 0.07 4.44 22.78
CA LEU A 98 1.48 4.19 22.48
C LEU A 98 1.66 3.22 21.30
N VAL A 99 0.85 2.16 21.26
CA VAL A 99 0.88 1.18 20.17
C VAL A 99 0.35 1.78 18.87
N ALA A 100 -0.71 2.59 18.92
CA ALA A 100 -1.22 3.28 17.75
C ALA A 100 -0.19 4.29 17.18
N ASP A 101 0.54 4.98 18.05
CA ASP A 101 1.60 5.91 17.66
C ASP A 101 2.80 5.18 17.07
N ALA A 102 3.22 4.06 17.65
CA ALA A 102 4.28 3.22 17.09
C ALA A 102 3.93 2.70 15.69
N ALA A 103 2.65 2.39 15.43
CA ALA A 103 2.17 1.94 14.13
C ALA A 103 1.93 3.08 13.11
N LYS A 104 2.03 4.36 13.52
CA LYS A 104 1.65 5.50 12.68
C LYS A 104 2.51 5.62 11.42
N ALA A 105 3.81 5.37 11.54
CA ALA A 105 4.75 5.42 10.42
C ALA A 105 4.42 4.34 9.37
N ASP A 106 4.19 3.10 9.81
CA ASP A 106 3.82 1.98 8.93
C ASP A 106 2.47 2.20 8.25
N ARG A 107 1.46 2.71 8.99
CA ARG A 107 0.15 3.07 8.40
C ARG A 107 0.29 4.14 7.33
N TRP A 108 1.11 5.16 7.59
CA TRP A 108 1.37 6.23 6.63
C TRP A 108 2.12 5.71 5.40
N ALA A 109 3.16 4.90 5.60
CA ALA A 109 3.91 4.26 4.53
C ALA A 109 3.01 3.40 3.64
N ARG A 110 2.14 2.56 4.24
CA ARG A 110 1.18 1.73 3.49
C ARG A 110 0.22 2.59 2.68
N ALA A 111 -0.33 3.64 3.29
CA ALA A 111 -1.23 4.56 2.60
C ALA A 111 -0.55 5.31 1.45
N LYS A 112 0.74 5.64 1.59
CA LYS A 112 1.54 6.25 0.53
C LYS A 112 1.81 5.25 -0.61
N ALA A 113 2.32 4.06 -0.29
CA ALA A 113 2.61 3.03 -1.28
C ALA A 113 1.36 2.63 -2.08
N LYS A 114 0.19 2.56 -1.43
CA LYS A 114 -1.09 2.31 -2.10
C LYS A 114 -1.46 3.42 -3.10
N ARG A 115 -1.31 4.70 -2.72
CA ARG A 115 -1.55 5.83 -3.63
C ARG A 115 -0.58 5.83 -4.81
N ASP A 116 0.68 5.52 -4.55
CA ASP A 116 1.71 5.46 -5.59
C ASP A 116 1.41 4.31 -6.59
N LEU A 117 0.90 3.17 -6.10
CA LEU A 117 0.44 2.06 -6.94
C LEU A 117 -0.78 2.44 -7.79
N GLU A 118 -1.79 3.05 -7.18
CA GLU A 118 -2.99 3.53 -7.89
C GLU A 118 -2.62 4.53 -8.99
N ALA A 119 -1.74 5.49 -8.68
CA ALA A 119 -1.26 6.47 -9.66
C ALA A 119 -0.41 5.83 -10.78
N ALA A 120 0.34 4.77 -10.49
CA ALA A 120 1.08 4.02 -11.51
C ALA A 120 0.13 3.28 -12.45
N GLN A 121 -0.92 2.65 -11.91
CA GLN A 121 -1.95 1.95 -12.68
C GLN A 121 -2.76 2.90 -13.57
N GLU A 122 -3.14 4.07 -13.05
CA GLU A 122 -3.85 5.10 -13.84
C GLU A 122 -2.99 5.63 -15.00
N ARG A 123 -1.69 5.84 -14.77
CA ARG A 123 -0.77 6.23 -15.85
C ARG A 123 -0.63 5.16 -16.91
N GLU A 124 -0.61 3.89 -16.50
CA GLU A 124 -0.56 2.75 -17.42
C GLU A 124 -1.82 2.68 -18.30
N SER A 125 -3.01 2.82 -17.69
CA SER A 125 -4.27 2.79 -18.43
C SER A 125 -4.35 3.94 -19.45
N LEU A 126 -3.99 5.17 -19.05
CA LEU A 126 -3.96 6.32 -19.94
C LEU A 126 -2.96 6.15 -21.09
N GLN A 127 -1.79 5.56 -20.82
CA GLN A 127 -0.82 5.24 -21.88
C GLN A 127 -1.38 4.22 -22.87
N LEU A 128 -2.02 3.16 -22.38
CA LEU A 128 -2.64 2.15 -23.24
C LEU A 128 -3.72 2.76 -24.15
N GLU A 129 -4.61 3.59 -23.59
CA GLU A 129 -5.63 4.32 -24.34
C GLU A 129 -5.02 5.21 -25.44
N LEU A 130 -3.96 5.95 -25.13
CA LEU A 130 -3.25 6.79 -26.10
C LEU A 130 -2.65 5.94 -27.23
N THR A 131 -2.03 4.80 -26.92
CA THR A 131 -1.49 3.90 -27.96
C THR A 131 -2.57 3.30 -28.85
N GLU A 132 -3.74 2.94 -28.31
CA GLU A 132 -4.86 2.44 -29.12
C GLU A 132 -5.41 3.55 -30.03
N ALA A 133 -5.57 4.77 -29.50
CA ALA A 133 -5.98 5.92 -30.30
C ALA A 133 -4.98 6.25 -31.42
N GLU A 134 -3.67 6.15 -31.16
CA GLU A 134 -2.63 6.33 -32.19
C GLU A 134 -2.64 5.22 -33.26
N LYS A 135 -2.87 3.97 -32.86
CA LYS A 135 -3.04 2.86 -33.83
C LYS A 135 -4.21 3.14 -34.76
N GLU A 136 -5.32 3.62 -34.23
CA GLU A 136 -6.52 3.90 -35.03
C GLU A 136 -6.29 5.07 -35.99
N ARG A 137 -5.68 6.17 -35.53
CA ARG A 137 -5.27 7.28 -36.40
C ARG A 137 -4.33 6.85 -37.54
N ARG A 138 -3.39 5.93 -37.26
CA ARG A 138 -2.49 5.38 -38.29
C ARG A 138 -3.26 4.55 -39.32
N LYS A 139 -4.23 3.75 -38.91
CA LYS A 139 -5.10 3.00 -39.84
C LYS A 139 -5.91 3.94 -40.73
N GLU A 140 -6.48 5.00 -40.17
CA GLU A 140 -7.23 6.00 -40.93
C GLU A 140 -6.35 6.73 -41.96
N MET A 141 -5.15 7.16 -41.57
CA MET A 141 -4.20 7.78 -42.50
C MET A 141 -3.78 6.82 -43.61
N ALA A 142 -3.51 5.56 -43.29
CA ALA A 142 -3.18 4.54 -44.28
C ALA A 142 -4.34 4.30 -45.26
N ALA A 143 -5.59 4.28 -44.78
CA ALA A 143 -6.77 4.16 -45.62
C ALA A 143 -6.95 5.37 -46.56
N LYS A 144 -6.72 6.60 -46.05
CA LYS A 144 -6.75 7.82 -46.87
C LYS A 144 -5.66 7.82 -47.94
N ALA A 145 -4.43 7.44 -47.58
CA ALA A 145 -3.30 7.35 -48.51
C ALA A 145 -3.57 6.32 -49.62
N ARG A 146 -4.12 5.15 -49.30
CA ARG A 146 -4.51 4.13 -50.29
C ARG A 146 -5.57 4.65 -51.28
N LYS A 147 -6.57 5.40 -50.79
CA LYS A 147 -7.59 6.02 -51.66
C LYS A 147 -6.98 7.06 -52.61
N LEU A 148 -6.09 7.91 -52.12
CA LEU A 148 -5.37 8.90 -52.93
C LEU A 148 -4.51 8.23 -54.01
N ILE A 149 -3.75 7.20 -53.68
CA ILE A 149 -2.95 6.44 -54.65
C ILE A 149 -3.86 5.83 -55.72
N ALA A 150 -4.98 5.22 -55.34
CA ALA A 150 -5.95 4.64 -56.28
C ALA A 150 -6.59 5.70 -57.20
N GLN A 151 -6.86 6.91 -56.71
CA GLN A 151 -7.36 8.02 -57.53
C GLN A 151 -6.30 8.53 -58.50
N ILE A 152 -5.03 8.63 -58.08
CA ILE A 152 -3.92 9.06 -58.94
C ILE A 152 -3.64 8.02 -60.03
N THR A 153 -3.66 6.72 -59.71
CA THR A 153 -3.49 5.67 -60.73
C THR A 153 -4.67 5.62 -61.69
N ALA A 154 -5.91 5.77 -61.22
CA ALA A 154 -7.10 5.85 -62.08
C ALA A 154 -7.10 7.11 -62.97
N GLY A 155 -6.62 8.25 -62.45
CA GLY A 155 -6.46 9.49 -63.22
C GLY A 155 -5.36 9.37 -64.29
N ARG A 156 -4.23 8.72 -63.97
CA ARG A 156 -3.17 8.44 -64.95
C ARG A 156 -3.60 7.52 -66.09
N SER A 157 -4.48 6.57 -65.84
CA SER A 157 -5.06 5.72 -66.90
C SER A 157 -6.07 6.44 -67.81
N LEU A 158 -6.43 7.70 -67.51
CA LEU A 158 -7.32 8.53 -68.33
C LEU A 158 -6.56 9.63 -69.11
N GLU A 159 -5.27 9.86 -68.80
CA GLU A 159 -4.39 10.83 -69.48
C GLU A 159 -3.45 10.21 -70.55
N GLU A 160 -3.70 8.99 -71.00
CA GLU A 160 -3.12 8.48 -72.26
C GLU A 160 -4.07 8.72 -73.44
N PRO A 161 -3.98 9.85 -74.16
CA PRO A 161 -4.47 9.93 -75.52
C PRO A 161 -3.32 9.62 -76.50
N ALA A 162 -3.55 8.57 -77.30
CA ALA A 162 -3.38 8.62 -78.74
C ALA A 162 -2.03 9.13 -79.30
N HIS A 163 -0.99 8.30 -79.26
CA HIS A 163 0.02 8.29 -80.34
C HIS A 163 0.64 6.90 -80.52
N ALA A 164 -0.01 6.08 -81.33
CA ALA A 164 0.67 5.05 -82.11
C ALA A 164 -0.04 4.97 -83.46
N ARG A 165 0.61 5.54 -84.47
CA ARG A 165 0.30 5.37 -85.90
C ARG A 165 0.79 4.02 -86.36
#